data_AF-A0AAE1ZJK3-F1
#
_entry.id   AF-A0AAE1ZJK3-F1
#
_cell.length_a   1.000
_cell.length_b   1.000
_cell.length_c   1.000
_cell.angle_alpha   90.00
_cell.angle_beta   90.00
_cell.angle_gamma   90.00
#
_symmetry.space_group_name_H-M   'P 1'
#
loop_
_entity.id
_entity.type
_entity.pdbx_description
1 polymer ?
#
loop_
_entity_poly.entity_id
_entity_poly.type
_entity_poly.pdbx_seq_one_letter_code
_entity_poly.pdbx_strand_id
1 'polypeptide(L)'
;MFEAESVRKVCSLIDEYAACRDITSLEEQLTYLCFLLKDSDLPYVVEWLCNWLEKLCLLDDNVMLLAFEKGLCKISSSCDCDECLLLLQNYLSTSKNVGCFIRILKPVSLCAAKVGLKYFGRTREVFLSCEKLVNRLSGNELFSALSASSDFFCNFITPNSITLLNSADRSFLQHHTLYMVSMLIYINSDDSKKLLLPFTRNLSVVCEGLYTLCLSSCKLLFTSPDLVLYGRTVASCVVPGWLQLLHYFLIDHTDELCKFWPLIFTHEYGIDLLCPFVCFLLDTSRRKLLLGISKNYCPDSTQQSLCNDRYIVLRRFAIDFIRNLFKKYRCSLHLTWWNPRRFSLLDALEAVAVEPVSAETLPNYITEAISCIEQLLSSSTHLARFHIYARFLEPTKDKVHHGWRGHVITLFKNHLHEVILMHTDDSKEQFGVSNSENSVDVCYSDEVGCIFRSIFQYPLPFNPQEDITDESGWLLSALNLAMYVFIRFKSCPSPPISHIVEFLTNTSDGKMSYFSEFMCSLKSCLKNRIAQCQAHISTLHATLCNADNAIETNRLTSELNVQENIMLRLRLLEMTLRQTETVHLQSKPTDYA
;
A
#
# COMPACT_ATOMS: atom_id res chain seq x y z
N MET A 1 42.52 55.89 -11.38
CA MET A 1 43.14 55.06 -10.33
C MET A 1 42.03 54.74 -9.35
N PHE A 2 41.30 53.65 -9.57
CA PHE A 2 40.21 53.24 -8.69
C PHE A 2 40.84 52.62 -7.44
N GLU A 3 40.61 53.19 -6.27
CA GLU A 3 40.89 52.49 -5.01
C GLU A 3 40.15 51.16 -5.07
N ALA A 4 40.84 50.06 -4.75
CA ALA A 4 40.24 48.73 -4.73
C ALA A 4 39.08 48.73 -3.74
N GLU A 5 37.86 48.86 -4.25
CA GLU A 5 36.66 48.90 -3.45
C GLU A 5 36.48 47.52 -2.80
N SER A 6 36.40 47.49 -1.47
CA SER A 6 36.31 46.22 -0.74
C SER A 6 34.99 45.52 -1.09
N VAL A 7 35.03 44.19 -1.30
CA VAL A 7 33.87 43.33 -1.53
C VAL A 7 32.70 43.65 -0.57
N ARG A 8 33.01 43.92 0.71
CA ARG A 8 31.99 44.29 1.72
C ARG A 8 31.30 45.62 1.44
N LYS A 9 31.99 46.60 0.86
CA LYS A 9 31.39 47.89 0.47
C LYS A 9 30.42 47.69 -0.69
N VAL A 10 30.77 46.87 -1.67
CA VAL A 10 29.89 46.54 -2.80
C VAL A 10 28.66 45.77 -2.32
N CYS A 11 28.82 44.79 -1.42
CA CYS A 11 27.67 44.13 -0.78
C CYS A 11 26.76 45.11 -0.03
N SER A 12 27.31 46.08 0.71
CA SER A 12 26.52 47.11 1.39
C SER A 12 25.75 48.00 0.42
N LEU A 13 26.37 48.38 -0.71
CA LEU A 13 25.68 49.15 -1.76
C LEU A 13 24.55 48.34 -2.39
N ILE A 14 24.77 47.04 -2.62
CA ILE A 14 23.72 46.13 -3.07
C ILE A 14 22.57 46.05 -2.04
N ASP A 15 22.88 45.99 -0.74
CA ASP A 15 21.86 46.00 0.32
C ASP A 15 20.99 47.27 0.25
N GLU A 16 21.60 48.44 0.00
CA GLU A 16 20.90 49.72 -0.19
C GLU A 16 20.02 49.72 -1.43
N TYR A 17 20.53 49.27 -2.59
CA TYR A 17 19.76 49.18 -3.83
C TYR A 17 18.61 48.17 -3.73
N ALA A 18 18.82 47.05 -3.03
CA ALA A 18 17.78 46.08 -2.75
C ALA A 18 16.69 46.68 -1.83
N ALA A 19 17.06 47.44 -0.80
CA ALA A 19 16.11 48.13 0.06
C ALA A 19 15.27 49.18 -0.70
N CYS A 20 15.87 49.87 -1.68
CA CYS A 20 15.21 50.84 -2.55
C CYS A 20 14.50 50.21 -3.76
N ARG A 21 14.60 48.90 -3.97
CA ARG A 21 14.10 48.16 -5.15
C ARG A 21 14.60 48.71 -6.50
N ASP A 22 15.82 49.24 -6.54
CA ASP A 22 16.46 49.69 -7.78
C ASP A 22 17.16 48.52 -8.48
N ILE A 23 16.38 47.81 -9.32
CA ILE A 23 16.82 46.56 -9.97
C ILE A 23 17.96 46.80 -10.96
N THR A 24 17.99 47.93 -11.66
CA THR A 24 19.03 48.21 -12.67
C THR A 24 20.38 48.38 -12.01
N SER A 25 20.43 49.24 -10.98
CA SER A 25 21.65 49.45 -10.19
C SER A 25 22.06 48.17 -9.45
N LEU A 26 21.09 47.38 -8.97
CA LEU A 26 21.34 46.08 -8.35
C LEU A 26 22.03 45.10 -9.30
N GLU A 27 21.52 44.91 -10.53
CA GLU A 27 22.10 43.98 -11.51
C GLU A 27 23.51 44.42 -11.96
N GLU A 28 23.76 45.73 -12.08
CA GLU A 28 25.08 46.29 -12.36
C GLU A 28 26.06 45.99 -11.24
N GLN A 29 25.68 46.24 -9.98
CA GLN A 29 26.55 46.00 -8.83
C GLN A 29 26.79 44.51 -8.57
N LEU A 30 25.79 43.64 -8.78
CA LEU A 30 25.99 42.17 -8.73
C LEU A 30 26.97 41.70 -9.81
N THR A 31 26.93 42.30 -11.00
CA THR A 31 27.91 42.03 -12.06
C THR A 31 29.30 42.50 -11.69
N TYR A 32 29.41 43.70 -11.11
CA TYR A 32 30.68 44.26 -10.66
C TYR A 32 31.29 43.44 -9.51
N LEU A 33 30.47 42.97 -8.56
CA LEU A 33 30.86 42.06 -7.49
C LEU A 33 31.52 40.80 -8.05
N CYS A 34 30.96 40.19 -9.10
CA CYS A 34 31.54 39.02 -9.78
C CYS A 34 32.93 39.28 -10.36
N PHE A 35 33.22 40.51 -10.79
CA PHE A 35 34.52 40.87 -11.36
C PHE A 35 35.57 41.12 -10.28
N LEU A 36 35.17 41.65 -9.12
CA LEU A 36 36.06 41.96 -8.01
C LEU A 36 36.42 40.76 -7.12
N LEU A 37 35.56 39.74 -7.12
CA LEU A 37 35.66 38.55 -6.27
C LEU A 37 36.99 37.81 -6.44
N LYS A 38 37.66 37.56 -5.31
CA LYS A 38 38.76 36.59 -5.19
C LYS A 38 38.26 35.35 -4.45
N ASP A 39 38.93 34.21 -4.62
CA ASP A 39 38.52 32.96 -3.97
C ASP A 39 38.46 33.10 -2.43
N SER A 40 39.35 33.89 -1.82
CA SER A 40 39.32 34.17 -0.37
C SER A 40 38.06 34.88 0.13
N ASP A 41 37.32 35.56 -0.75
CA ASP A 41 36.08 36.28 -0.42
C ASP A 41 34.82 35.42 -0.64
N LEU A 42 34.98 34.24 -1.26
CA LEU A 42 33.90 33.35 -1.69
C LEU A 42 33.02 32.87 -0.52
N PRO A 43 33.55 32.45 0.66
CA PRO A 43 32.72 32.04 1.78
C PRO A 43 31.75 33.13 2.24
N TYR A 44 32.24 34.38 2.35
CA TYR A 44 31.44 35.52 2.78
C TYR A 44 30.36 35.88 1.76
N VAL A 45 30.71 35.94 0.47
CA VAL A 45 29.76 36.38 -0.56
C VAL A 45 28.69 35.31 -0.85
N VAL A 46 29.07 34.02 -0.85
CA VAL A 46 28.10 32.94 -1.00
C VAL A 46 27.12 32.94 0.17
N GLU A 47 27.61 33.06 1.41
CA GLU A 47 26.76 33.20 2.60
C GLU A 47 25.80 34.39 2.49
N TRP A 48 26.32 35.56 2.13
CA TRP A 48 25.54 36.78 2.00
C TRP A 48 24.45 36.68 0.92
N LEU A 49 24.77 36.11 -0.26
CA LEU A 49 23.80 35.87 -1.33
C LEU A 49 22.72 34.85 -0.93
N CYS A 50 23.11 33.75 -0.28
CA CYS A 50 22.16 32.74 0.20
C CYS A 50 21.20 33.32 1.26
N ASN A 51 21.70 34.16 2.17
CA ASN A 51 20.87 34.86 3.15
C ASN A 51 19.88 35.83 2.50
N TRP A 52 20.28 36.52 1.42
CA TRP A 52 19.36 37.35 0.64
C TRP A 52 18.30 36.52 -0.08
N LEU A 53 18.68 35.41 -0.71
CA LEU A 53 17.71 34.51 -1.34
C LEU A 53 16.67 34.01 -0.33
N GLU A 54 17.09 33.62 0.88
CA GLU A 54 16.16 33.19 1.93
C GLU A 54 15.19 34.32 2.32
N LYS A 55 15.69 35.54 2.57
CA LYS A 55 14.86 36.71 2.88
C LYS A 55 13.87 37.01 1.75
N LEU A 56 14.33 37.03 0.51
CA LEU A 56 13.50 37.36 -0.64
C LEU A 56 12.45 36.27 -0.93
N CYS A 57 12.76 35.00 -0.66
CA CYS A 57 11.79 33.90 -0.74
C CYS A 57 10.70 34.02 0.32
N LEU A 58 10.98 34.63 1.48
CA LEU A 58 9.94 34.91 2.49
C LEU A 58 9.07 36.13 2.12
N LEU A 59 9.57 37.02 1.27
CA LEU A 59 8.89 38.24 0.83
C LEU A 59 8.16 38.08 -0.51
N ASP A 60 8.26 36.91 -1.16
CA ASP A 60 7.72 36.60 -2.50
C ASP A 60 8.11 37.64 -3.59
N ASP A 61 9.28 38.27 -3.47
CA ASP A 61 9.77 39.27 -4.43
C ASP A 61 10.46 38.61 -5.63
N ASN A 62 9.65 38.14 -6.59
CA ASN A 62 10.12 37.39 -7.75
C ASN A 62 11.18 38.13 -8.60
N VAL A 63 11.14 39.46 -8.65
CA VAL A 63 12.05 40.23 -9.50
C VAL A 63 13.44 40.30 -8.89
N MET A 64 13.52 40.64 -7.59
CA MET A 64 14.80 40.64 -6.88
C MET A 64 15.36 39.22 -6.74
N LEU A 65 14.51 38.22 -6.51
CA LEU A 65 14.93 36.81 -6.46
C LEU A 65 15.71 36.39 -7.71
N LEU A 66 15.24 36.77 -8.90
CA LEU A 66 15.90 36.44 -10.17
C LEU A 66 17.25 37.15 -10.31
N ALA A 67 17.37 38.41 -9.87
CA ALA A 67 18.64 39.15 -9.93
C ALA A 67 19.70 38.48 -9.04
N PHE A 68 19.37 38.16 -7.79
CA PHE A 68 20.27 37.47 -6.86
C PHE A 68 20.61 36.04 -7.33
N GLU A 69 19.66 35.29 -7.89
CA GLU A 69 19.90 33.96 -8.49
C GLU A 69 20.91 34.04 -9.64
N LYS A 70 20.75 35.01 -10.57
CA LYS A 70 21.69 35.23 -11.68
C LYS A 70 23.09 35.54 -11.16
N GLY A 71 23.20 36.41 -10.15
CA GLY A 71 24.47 36.73 -9.49
C GLY A 71 25.16 35.48 -8.96
N LEU A 72 24.44 34.66 -8.20
CA LEU A 72 24.97 33.42 -7.63
C LEU A 72 25.39 32.40 -8.71
N CYS A 73 24.64 32.28 -9.80
CA CYS A 73 25.01 31.44 -10.95
C CYS A 73 26.29 31.94 -11.65
N LYS A 74 26.48 33.25 -11.75
CA LYS A 74 27.66 33.86 -12.35
C LYS A 74 28.91 33.60 -11.51
N ILE A 75 28.81 33.71 -10.18
CA ILE A 75 29.88 33.37 -9.24
C ILE A 75 30.25 31.88 -9.37
N SER A 76 29.26 31.00 -9.34
CA SER A 76 29.42 29.54 -9.51
C SER A 76 30.10 29.17 -10.83
N SER A 77 29.94 30.02 -11.85
CA SER A 77 30.55 29.83 -13.18
C SER A 77 31.94 30.44 -13.30
N SER A 78 32.35 31.36 -12.44
CA SER A 78 33.56 32.19 -12.64
C SER A 78 34.65 31.95 -11.59
N CYS A 79 34.29 31.49 -10.39
CA CYS A 79 35.22 31.23 -9.28
C CYS A 79 35.58 29.73 -9.15
N ASP A 80 36.41 29.37 -8.16
CA ASP A 80 36.71 27.97 -7.86
C ASP A 80 35.43 27.16 -7.60
N CYS A 81 35.15 26.21 -8.50
CA CYS A 81 33.95 25.39 -8.43
C CYS A 81 33.96 24.38 -7.30
N ASP A 82 35.13 23.93 -6.82
CA ASP A 82 35.22 22.97 -5.70
C ASP A 82 34.83 23.65 -4.38
N GLU A 83 35.39 24.83 -4.11
CA GLU A 83 35.08 25.61 -2.91
C GLU A 83 33.63 26.11 -2.95
N CYS A 84 33.18 26.63 -4.10
CA CYS A 84 31.80 27.07 -4.28
C CYS A 84 30.79 25.93 -4.06
N LEU A 85 31.09 24.73 -4.58
CA LEU A 85 30.23 23.55 -4.39
C LEU A 85 30.09 23.18 -2.91
N LEU A 86 31.18 23.14 -2.15
CA LEU A 86 31.16 22.80 -0.72
C LEU A 86 30.34 23.81 0.09
N LEU A 87 30.53 25.10 -0.18
CA LEU A 87 29.77 26.17 0.49
C LEU A 87 28.27 26.05 0.20
N LEU A 88 27.90 25.91 -1.07
CA LEU A 88 26.50 25.79 -1.47
C LEU A 88 25.85 24.48 -0.98
N GLN A 89 26.60 23.37 -0.90
CA GLN A 89 26.13 22.12 -0.30
C GLN A 89 25.76 22.28 1.16
N ASN A 90 26.59 22.99 1.93
CA ASN A 90 26.28 23.28 3.33
C ASN A 90 24.95 24.04 3.45
N TYR A 91 24.71 25.05 2.60
CA TYR A 91 23.43 25.76 2.56
C TYR A 91 22.25 24.89 2.12
N LEU A 92 22.41 24.04 1.09
CA LEU A 92 21.36 23.10 0.68
C LEU A 92 20.98 22.15 1.83
N SER A 93 21.96 21.68 2.60
CA SER A 93 21.75 20.71 3.67
C SER A 93 20.98 21.26 4.88
N THR A 94 21.04 22.58 5.08
CA THR A 94 20.43 23.32 6.20
C THR A 94 19.15 24.07 5.81
N SER A 95 18.94 24.35 4.52
CA SER A 95 17.78 25.07 4.01
C SER A 95 16.47 24.35 4.32
N LYS A 96 15.52 25.10 4.92
CA LYS A 96 14.16 24.63 5.20
C LYS A 96 13.13 25.22 4.23
N ASN A 97 13.46 26.33 3.56
CA ASN A 97 12.57 26.99 2.60
C ASN A 97 12.72 26.33 1.22
N VAL A 98 11.63 25.78 0.69
CA VAL A 98 11.60 25.06 -0.59
C VAL A 98 11.99 25.95 -1.76
N GLY A 99 11.50 27.20 -1.79
CA GLY A 99 11.84 28.18 -2.82
C GLY A 99 13.34 28.49 -2.83
N CYS A 100 13.92 28.73 -1.66
CA CYS A 100 15.36 28.99 -1.53
C CYS A 100 16.19 27.76 -1.95
N PHE A 101 15.81 26.55 -1.53
CA PHE A 101 16.48 25.32 -1.93
C PHE A 101 16.51 25.14 -3.46
N ILE A 102 15.37 25.32 -4.13
CA ILE A 102 15.26 25.20 -5.59
C ILE A 102 16.20 26.19 -6.28
N ARG A 103 16.27 27.43 -5.78
CA ARG A 103 17.11 28.49 -6.36
C ARG A 103 18.60 28.23 -6.16
N ILE A 104 19.00 27.64 -5.03
CA ILE A 104 20.40 27.24 -4.75
C ILE A 104 20.80 25.99 -5.57
N LEU A 105 19.87 25.09 -5.87
CA LEU A 105 20.18 23.86 -6.60
C LEU A 105 20.73 24.13 -8.02
N LYS A 106 20.29 25.22 -8.66
CA LYS A 106 20.76 25.63 -9.98
C LYS A 106 22.24 26.03 -10.04
N PRO A 107 22.77 26.95 -9.20
CA PRO A 107 24.20 27.22 -9.12
C PRO A 107 25.00 25.97 -8.70
N VAL A 108 24.45 25.14 -7.81
CA VAL A 108 25.06 23.83 -7.47
C VAL A 108 25.18 22.92 -8.68
N SER A 109 24.18 22.91 -9.57
CA SER A 109 24.24 22.18 -10.85
C SER A 109 25.41 22.62 -11.72
N LEU A 110 25.72 23.91 -11.76
CA LEU A 110 26.81 24.46 -12.56
C LEU A 110 28.17 24.03 -12.00
N CYS A 111 28.35 24.13 -10.68
CA CYS A 111 29.58 23.67 -10.02
C CYS A 111 29.74 22.15 -10.16
N ALA A 112 28.68 21.37 -9.91
CA ALA A 112 28.70 19.92 -10.02
C ALA A 112 29.06 19.48 -11.44
N ALA A 113 28.47 20.08 -12.49
CA ALA A 113 28.79 19.76 -13.88
C ALA A 113 30.28 19.95 -14.22
N LYS A 114 30.95 20.95 -13.64
CA LYS A 114 32.39 21.18 -13.80
C LYS A 114 33.25 20.17 -13.04
N VAL A 115 32.88 19.84 -11.81
CA VAL A 115 33.56 18.81 -10.99
C VAL A 115 33.45 17.44 -11.67
N GLY A 116 32.30 17.14 -12.25
CA GLY A 116 32.02 15.94 -13.03
C GLY A 116 31.88 14.67 -12.19
N LEU A 117 31.32 13.62 -12.82
CA LEU A 117 31.05 12.34 -12.15
C LEU A 117 32.31 11.55 -11.75
N LYS A 118 33.50 11.90 -12.26
CA LYS A 118 34.77 11.30 -11.84
C LYS A 118 35.03 11.47 -10.34
N TYR A 119 34.53 12.56 -9.74
CA TYR A 119 34.64 12.84 -8.32
C TYR A 119 33.28 12.78 -7.63
N PHE A 120 32.47 11.77 -7.95
CA PHE A 120 31.09 11.63 -7.47
C PHE A 120 30.92 11.78 -5.95
N GLY A 121 31.91 11.32 -5.17
CA GLY A 121 31.92 11.50 -3.71
C GLY A 121 31.76 12.96 -3.27
N ARG A 122 32.26 13.93 -4.06
CA ARG A 122 32.10 15.37 -3.79
C ARG A 122 30.71 15.90 -4.10
N THR A 123 29.95 15.25 -4.97
CA THR A 123 28.59 15.67 -5.36
C THR A 123 27.49 14.87 -4.66
N ARG A 124 27.85 13.76 -4.02
CA ARG A 124 26.91 12.81 -3.38
C ARG A 124 25.99 13.47 -2.35
N GLU A 125 26.49 14.44 -1.58
CA GLU A 125 25.72 15.15 -0.57
C GLU A 125 24.57 16.01 -1.14
N VAL A 126 24.67 16.44 -2.40
CA VAL A 126 23.58 17.15 -3.08
C VAL A 126 22.37 16.23 -3.23
N PHE A 127 22.60 15.00 -3.68
CA PHE A 127 21.54 13.99 -3.83
C PHE A 127 20.88 13.67 -2.48
N LEU A 128 21.67 13.48 -1.43
CA LEU A 128 21.15 13.24 -0.08
C LEU A 128 20.33 14.43 0.45
N SER A 129 20.75 15.66 0.14
CA SER A 129 20.01 16.88 0.49
C SER A 129 18.67 16.95 -0.24
N CYS A 130 18.61 16.59 -1.52
CA CYS A 130 17.35 16.46 -2.27
C CYS A 130 16.39 15.47 -1.60
N GLU A 131 16.87 14.28 -1.23
CA GLU A 131 16.04 13.25 -0.56
C GLU A 131 15.50 13.75 0.78
N LYS A 132 16.38 14.37 1.59
CA LYS A 132 16.03 14.92 2.89
C LYS A 132 14.94 15.99 2.80
N LEU A 133 14.97 16.81 1.74
CA LEU A 133 13.94 17.81 1.50
C LEU A 133 12.62 17.17 1.08
N VAL A 134 12.60 16.39 0.00
CA VAL A 134 11.35 15.81 -0.54
C VAL A 134 10.66 14.93 0.49
N ASN A 135 11.42 14.28 1.37
CA ASN A 135 10.88 13.46 2.43
C ASN A 135 10.03 14.24 3.46
N ARG A 136 10.08 15.57 3.49
CA ARG A 136 9.32 16.41 4.42
C ARG A 136 8.14 17.12 3.78
N LEU A 137 8.00 17.03 2.45
CA LEU A 137 7.04 17.80 1.67
C LEU A 137 5.87 16.94 1.18
N SER A 138 4.79 17.60 0.74
CA SER A 138 3.66 16.99 0.03
C SER A 138 3.03 18.01 -0.92
N GLY A 139 2.26 17.54 -1.91
CA GLY A 139 1.53 18.43 -2.82
C GLY A 139 2.45 19.32 -3.65
N ASN A 140 2.09 20.60 -3.81
CA ASN A 140 2.76 21.52 -4.74
C ASN A 140 4.23 21.78 -4.37
N GLU A 141 4.57 21.90 -3.09
CA GLU A 141 5.95 22.09 -2.65
C GLU A 141 6.83 20.89 -3.01
N LEU A 142 6.30 19.67 -2.85
CA LEU A 142 6.98 18.45 -3.25
C LEU A 142 7.17 18.38 -4.78
N PHE A 143 6.16 18.77 -5.54
CA PHE A 143 6.26 18.85 -7.00
C PHE A 143 7.39 19.80 -7.42
N SER A 144 7.44 21.02 -6.88
CA SER A 144 8.49 22.00 -7.20
C SER A 144 9.89 21.49 -6.83
N ALA A 145 10.04 20.85 -5.66
CA ALA A 145 11.32 20.28 -5.23
C ALA A 145 11.78 19.11 -6.12
N LEU A 146 10.85 18.21 -6.51
CA LEU A 146 11.14 17.10 -7.41
C LEU A 146 11.46 17.57 -8.83
N SER A 147 10.77 18.59 -9.33
CA SER A 147 11.05 19.20 -10.64
C SER A 147 12.47 19.76 -10.68
N ALA A 148 12.85 20.57 -9.69
CA ALA A 148 14.19 21.13 -9.61
C ALA A 148 15.27 20.04 -9.47
N SER A 149 14.99 19.01 -8.68
CA SER A 149 15.89 17.86 -8.52
C SER A 149 16.05 17.08 -9.84
N SER A 150 14.97 16.87 -10.55
CA SER A 150 14.96 16.24 -11.88
C SER A 150 15.82 17.03 -12.88
N ASP A 151 15.69 18.35 -12.91
CA ASP A 151 16.49 19.21 -13.80
C ASP A 151 17.99 19.11 -13.49
N PHE A 152 18.35 19.13 -12.20
CA PHE A 152 19.73 18.89 -11.75
C PHE A 152 20.24 17.51 -12.22
N PHE A 153 19.45 16.45 -12.05
CA PHE A 153 19.84 15.09 -12.46
C PHE A 153 20.02 14.97 -13.97
N CYS A 154 19.09 15.51 -14.76
CA CYS A 154 19.16 15.46 -16.23
C CYS A 154 20.42 16.14 -16.78
N ASN A 155 20.88 17.22 -16.13
CA ASN A 155 22.10 17.91 -16.52
C ASN A 155 23.38 17.15 -16.15
N PHE A 156 23.32 16.32 -15.11
CA PHE A 156 24.50 15.67 -14.52
C PHE A 156 24.67 14.21 -14.94
N ILE A 157 23.55 13.50 -15.14
CA ILE A 157 23.47 12.08 -15.46
C ILE A 157 23.26 11.93 -16.96
N THR A 158 24.34 11.65 -17.70
CA THR A 158 24.32 11.46 -19.16
C THR A 158 24.96 10.12 -19.53
N PRO A 159 24.66 9.54 -20.71
CA PRO A 159 25.25 8.26 -21.12
C PRO A 159 26.78 8.24 -21.05
N ASN A 160 27.41 9.36 -21.43
CA ASN A 160 28.86 9.49 -21.40
C ASN A 160 29.38 9.60 -19.96
N SER A 161 28.73 10.39 -19.10
CA SER A 161 29.22 10.66 -17.76
C SER A 161 29.15 9.44 -16.82
N ILE A 162 28.17 8.54 -17.01
CA ILE A 162 28.00 7.34 -16.15
C ILE A 162 29.10 6.30 -16.35
N THR A 163 29.72 6.26 -17.53
CA THR A 163 30.84 5.33 -17.79
C THR A 163 32.00 5.52 -16.80
N LEU A 164 32.12 6.71 -16.21
CA LEU A 164 33.15 7.10 -15.25
C LEU A 164 32.88 6.62 -13.81
N LEU A 165 31.66 6.14 -13.52
CA LEU A 165 31.27 5.69 -12.19
C LEU A 165 31.61 4.22 -11.95
N ASN A 166 32.04 3.91 -10.72
CA ASN A 166 32.14 2.53 -10.24
C ASN A 166 30.75 1.91 -9.98
N SER A 167 30.70 0.61 -9.73
CA SER A 167 29.44 -0.11 -9.49
C SER A 167 28.67 0.38 -8.25
N ALA A 168 29.38 0.76 -7.19
CA ALA A 168 28.78 1.26 -5.95
C ALA A 168 28.06 2.60 -6.14
N ASP A 169 28.67 3.53 -6.89
CA ASP A 169 28.11 4.85 -7.17
C ASP A 169 26.95 4.77 -8.17
N ARG A 170 27.03 3.88 -9.17
CA ARG A 170 25.87 3.58 -10.05
C ARG A 170 24.71 3.00 -9.26
N SER A 171 24.98 2.06 -8.36
CA SER A 171 23.97 1.52 -7.45
C SER A 171 23.35 2.63 -6.61
N PHE A 172 24.14 3.53 -6.01
CA PHE A 172 23.60 4.66 -5.26
C PHE A 172 22.62 5.51 -6.09
N LEU A 173 23.01 5.87 -7.31
CA LEU A 173 22.15 6.65 -8.21
C LEU A 173 20.86 5.92 -8.60
N GLN A 174 20.90 4.60 -8.82
CA GLN A 174 19.70 3.80 -9.09
C GLN A 174 18.71 3.88 -7.93
N HIS A 175 19.19 3.66 -6.70
CA HIS A 175 18.36 3.70 -5.50
C HIS A 175 17.81 5.11 -5.25
N HIS A 176 18.65 6.12 -5.44
CA HIS A 176 18.25 7.51 -5.32
C HIS A 176 17.14 7.88 -6.32
N THR A 177 17.31 7.54 -7.61
CA THR A 177 16.28 7.81 -8.61
C THR A 177 14.98 7.06 -8.30
N LEU A 178 15.05 5.79 -7.87
CA LEU A 178 13.86 5.04 -7.44
C LEU A 178 13.19 5.67 -6.21
N TYR A 179 13.96 6.22 -5.28
CA TYR A 179 13.43 6.96 -4.15
C TYR A 179 12.70 8.23 -4.60
N MET A 180 13.28 9.01 -5.50
CA MET A 180 12.64 10.23 -6.03
C MET A 180 11.35 9.88 -6.79
N VAL A 181 11.34 8.78 -7.55
CA VAL A 181 10.11 8.24 -8.14
C VAL A 181 9.10 7.88 -7.07
N SER A 182 9.52 7.20 -5.99
CA SER A 182 8.61 6.83 -4.89
C SER A 182 7.89 8.01 -4.23
N MET A 183 8.44 9.22 -4.36
CA MET A 183 7.84 10.43 -3.82
C MET A 183 6.68 10.98 -4.67
N LEU A 184 6.58 10.60 -5.95
CA LEU A 184 5.55 11.11 -6.86
C LEU A 184 4.12 10.67 -6.47
N ILE A 185 3.96 9.68 -5.59
CA ILE A 185 2.65 9.27 -5.05
C ILE A 185 2.04 10.29 -4.09
N TYR A 186 2.85 11.21 -3.57
CA TYR A 186 2.42 12.22 -2.59
C TYR A 186 2.14 13.59 -3.22
N ILE A 187 2.03 13.64 -4.55
CA ILE A 187 1.64 14.82 -5.32
C ILE A 187 0.38 14.52 -6.14
N ASN A 188 -0.27 15.56 -6.66
CA ASN A 188 -1.45 15.41 -7.50
C ASN A 188 -1.14 14.61 -8.78
N SER A 189 -2.09 13.77 -9.22
CA SER A 189 -1.87 12.79 -10.30
C SER A 189 -1.41 13.42 -11.62
N ASP A 190 -1.97 14.56 -12.02
CA ASP A 190 -1.67 15.18 -13.32
C ASP A 190 -0.26 15.76 -13.39
N ASP A 191 0.24 16.26 -12.25
CA ASP A 191 1.58 16.79 -12.14
C ASP A 191 2.62 15.68 -11.98
N SER A 192 2.26 14.57 -11.33
CA SER A 192 3.13 13.40 -11.18
C SER A 192 3.55 12.79 -12.53
N LYS A 193 2.65 12.79 -13.51
CA LYS A 193 2.90 12.28 -14.87
C LYS A 193 4.00 13.07 -15.59
N LYS A 194 4.11 14.38 -15.34
CA LYS A 194 5.11 15.26 -15.98
C LYS A 194 6.54 14.93 -15.53
N LEU A 195 6.72 14.51 -14.28
CA LEU A 195 8.04 14.25 -13.68
C LEU A 195 8.52 12.81 -13.87
N LEU A 196 7.61 11.88 -14.15
CA LEU A 196 7.93 10.47 -14.26
C LEU A 196 8.89 10.16 -15.41
N LEU A 197 8.69 10.77 -16.58
CA LEU A 197 9.52 10.53 -17.76
C LEU A 197 10.98 10.98 -17.54
N PRO A 198 11.27 12.20 -17.05
CA PRO A 198 12.62 12.59 -16.67
C PRO A 198 13.31 11.60 -15.72
N PHE A 199 12.64 11.16 -14.65
CA PHE A 199 13.23 10.18 -13.73
C PHE A 199 13.45 8.80 -14.38
N THR A 200 12.52 8.36 -15.23
CA THR A 200 12.67 7.09 -15.97
C THR A 200 13.83 7.15 -16.95
N ARG A 201 14.01 8.28 -17.65
CA ARG A 201 15.17 8.53 -18.51
C ARG A 201 16.45 8.43 -17.69
N ASN A 202 16.57 9.17 -16.59
CA ASN A 202 17.74 9.12 -15.70
C ASN A 202 18.03 7.68 -15.24
N LEU A 203 17.02 6.95 -14.77
CA LEU A 203 17.18 5.57 -14.34
C LEU A 203 17.69 4.67 -15.48
N SER A 204 17.17 4.84 -16.70
CA SER A 204 17.60 4.08 -17.88
C SER A 204 19.06 4.37 -18.29
N VAL A 205 19.61 5.54 -17.96
CA VAL A 205 21.02 5.83 -18.20
C VAL A 205 21.89 5.10 -17.16
N VAL A 206 21.46 5.07 -15.89
CA VAL A 206 22.24 4.53 -14.77
C VAL A 206 22.24 2.99 -14.75
N CYS A 207 21.27 2.33 -15.37
CA CYS A 207 21.17 0.87 -15.41
C CYS A 207 21.26 0.30 -16.83
N GLU A 208 21.84 -0.89 -16.98
CA GLU A 208 21.95 -1.60 -18.27
C GLU A 208 20.59 -2.06 -18.83
N GLY A 209 19.52 -2.01 -18.02
CA GLY A 209 18.14 -2.21 -18.45
C GLY A 209 17.15 -2.20 -17.29
N LEU A 210 16.07 -1.40 -17.41
CA LEU A 210 15.06 -1.25 -16.36
C LEU A 210 14.39 -2.58 -15.98
N TYR A 211 14.09 -3.39 -16.98
CA TYR A 211 13.46 -4.69 -16.77
C TYR A 211 14.36 -5.66 -15.98
N THR A 212 15.63 -5.76 -16.36
CA THR A 212 16.62 -6.58 -15.64
C THR A 212 16.81 -6.09 -14.21
N LEU A 213 16.81 -4.76 -14.00
CA LEU A 213 16.86 -4.17 -12.68
C LEU A 213 15.63 -4.52 -11.84
N CYS A 214 14.43 -4.42 -12.42
CA CYS A 214 13.17 -4.80 -11.77
C CYS A 214 13.18 -6.27 -11.33
N LEU A 215 13.55 -7.19 -12.22
CA LEU A 215 13.70 -8.61 -11.90
C LEU A 215 14.72 -8.87 -10.80
N SER A 216 15.85 -8.15 -10.83
CA SER A 216 16.89 -8.25 -9.81
C SER A 216 16.39 -7.76 -8.46
N SER A 217 15.61 -6.68 -8.43
CA SER A 217 14.92 -6.20 -7.24
C SER A 217 13.90 -7.23 -6.71
N CYS A 218 13.10 -7.86 -7.58
CA CYS A 218 12.19 -8.94 -7.17
C CYS A 218 12.94 -10.09 -6.51
N LYS A 219 14.04 -10.57 -7.13
CA LYS A 219 14.88 -11.64 -6.57
C LYS A 219 15.45 -11.25 -5.20
N LEU A 220 15.91 -10.01 -5.05
CA LEU A 220 16.48 -9.51 -3.80
C LEU A 220 15.47 -9.52 -2.64
N LEU A 221 14.20 -9.17 -2.91
CA LEU A 221 13.14 -9.23 -1.90
C LEU A 221 12.88 -10.66 -1.38
N PHE A 222 13.15 -11.68 -2.21
CA PHE A 222 13.03 -13.08 -1.82
C PHE A 222 14.26 -13.60 -1.07
N THR A 223 15.48 -13.23 -1.52
CA THR A 223 16.71 -13.81 -0.97
C THR A 223 17.23 -13.08 0.26
N SER A 224 16.96 -11.78 0.39
CA SER A 224 17.58 -10.95 1.43
C SER A 224 16.74 -9.69 1.71
N PRO A 225 15.57 -9.84 2.35
CA PRO A 225 14.65 -8.74 2.63
C PRO A 225 15.26 -7.67 3.57
N ASP A 226 16.27 -8.05 4.37
CA ASP A 226 16.90 -7.21 5.40
C ASP A 226 18.21 -6.54 4.93
N LEU A 227 18.55 -6.59 3.64
CA LEU A 227 19.77 -5.93 3.14
C LEU A 227 19.70 -4.42 3.37
N VAL A 228 20.56 -3.95 4.27
CA VAL A 228 20.83 -2.54 4.50
C VAL A 228 22.02 -2.15 3.63
N LEU A 229 21.77 -1.52 2.49
CA LEU A 229 22.80 -0.90 1.67
C LEU A 229 22.91 0.57 2.10
N TYR A 230 24.10 0.99 2.52
CA TYR A 230 24.39 2.39 2.89
C TYR A 230 23.44 2.98 3.95
N GLY A 231 23.15 2.22 5.01
CA GLY A 231 22.35 2.72 6.15
C GLY A 231 20.84 2.85 5.89
N ARG A 232 20.34 2.43 4.72
CA ARG A 232 18.90 2.32 4.41
C ARG A 232 18.56 0.87 4.07
N THR A 233 17.40 0.39 4.52
CA THR A 233 16.82 -0.85 3.99
C THR A 233 16.48 -0.62 2.52
N VAL A 234 17.08 -1.40 1.61
CA VAL A 234 16.80 -1.34 0.15
C VAL A 234 15.29 -1.29 -0.13
N ALA A 235 14.52 -2.00 0.68
CA ALA A 235 13.07 -2.10 0.59
C ALA A 235 12.30 -0.78 0.73
N SER A 236 12.74 0.18 1.55
CA SER A 236 11.96 1.41 1.82
C SER A 236 11.97 2.40 0.65
N CYS A 237 12.92 2.27 -0.28
CA CYS A 237 13.05 3.10 -1.46
C CYS A 237 12.69 2.33 -2.75
N VAL A 238 13.12 1.07 -2.87
CA VAL A 238 13.00 0.27 -4.09
C VAL A 238 11.57 -0.22 -4.31
N VAL A 239 10.89 -0.68 -3.26
CA VAL A 239 9.54 -1.24 -3.39
C VAL A 239 8.54 -0.16 -3.85
N PRO A 240 8.43 1.01 -3.19
CA PRO A 240 7.47 2.02 -3.61
C PRO A 240 7.79 2.64 -4.98
N GLY A 241 9.08 2.81 -5.31
CA GLY A 241 9.51 3.31 -6.62
C GLY A 241 9.12 2.36 -7.76
N TRP A 242 9.36 1.05 -7.59
CA TRP A 242 8.94 0.06 -8.59
C TRP A 242 7.43 -0.08 -8.70
N LEU A 243 6.69 -0.03 -7.59
CA LEU A 243 5.22 -0.04 -7.63
C LEU A 243 4.68 1.08 -8.51
N GLN A 244 5.23 2.29 -8.39
CA GLN A 244 4.83 3.39 -9.25
C GLN A 244 5.23 3.17 -10.71
N LEU A 245 6.48 2.81 -11.01
CA LEU A 245 6.91 2.57 -12.39
C LEU A 245 6.05 1.48 -13.05
N LEU A 246 5.79 0.38 -12.35
CA LEU A 246 4.93 -0.70 -12.83
C LEU A 246 3.49 -0.24 -13.04
N HIS A 247 2.93 0.59 -12.15
CA HIS A 247 1.61 1.18 -12.35
C HIS A 247 1.53 1.95 -13.67
N TYR A 248 2.55 2.75 -13.96
CA TYR A 248 2.61 3.49 -15.22
C TYR A 248 2.79 2.60 -16.46
N PHE A 249 3.66 1.59 -16.38
CA PHE A 249 3.89 0.67 -17.50
C PHE A 249 2.69 -0.25 -17.78
N LEU A 250 1.89 -0.58 -16.77
CA LEU A 250 0.80 -1.58 -16.88
C LEU A 250 -0.61 -0.99 -16.99
N ILE A 251 -0.84 0.26 -16.57
CA ILE A 251 -2.17 0.88 -16.56
C ILE A 251 -2.22 2.15 -17.43
N ASP A 252 -1.35 3.12 -17.14
CA ASP A 252 -1.49 4.48 -17.70
C ASP A 252 -0.94 4.62 -19.13
N HIS A 253 -0.06 3.70 -19.57
CA HIS A 253 0.50 3.58 -20.93
C HIS A 253 0.72 4.91 -21.67
N THR A 254 1.92 5.49 -21.58
CA THR A 254 2.32 6.59 -22.47
C THR A 254 3.32 6.10 -23.52
N ASP A 255 3.12 6.54 -24.77
CA ASP A 255 3.94 6.12 -25.92
C ASP A 255 5.45 6.34 -25.71
N GLU A 256 5.82 7.36 -24.94
CA GLU A 256 7.23 7.65 -24.63
C GLU A 256 7.83 6.72 -23.58
N LEU A 257 7.05 6.28 -22.59
CA LEU A 257 7.54 5.37 -21.53
C LEU A 257 7.65 3.93 -22.03
N CYS A 258 6.80 3.55 -22.99
CA CYS A 258 6.85 2.26 -23.66
C CYS A 258 8.20 1.96 -24.34
N LYS A 259 9.02 2.98 -24.63
CA LYS A 259 10.38 2.79 -25.16
C LYS A 259 11.35 2.17 -24.16
N PHE A 260 11.07 2.33 -22.86
CA PHE A 260 11.93 1.85 -21.77
C PHE A 260 11.48 0.52 -21.18
N TRP A 261 10.34 -0.02 -21.62
CA TRP A 261 9.76 -1.25 -21.10
C TRP A 261 9.44 -2.23 -22.24
N PRO A 262 9.74 -3.53 -22.11
CA PRO A 262 9.46 -4.47 -23.19
C PRO A 262 7.96 -4.58 -23.49
N LEU A 263 7.59 -4.40 -24.76
CA LEU A 263 6.21 -4.43 -25.26
C LEU A 263 5.60 -5.84 -25.38
N ILE A 264 6.40 -6.88 -25.22
CA ILE A 264 6.00 -8.29 -25.47
C ILE A 264 5.25 -8.89 -24.27
N PHE A 265 5.18 -8.18 -23.14
CA PHE A 265 4.59 -8.74 -21.93
C PHE A 265 3.06 -8.74 -21.98
N THR A 266 2.50 -9.93 -21.78
CA THR A 266 1.08 -10.07 -21.44
C THR A 266 0.81 -9.40 -20.09
N HIS A 267 -0.41 -8.95 -19.87
CA HIS A 267 -0.83 -8.43 -18.57
C HIS A 267 -0.57 -9.41 -17.42
N GLU A 268 -0.63 -10.72 -17.68
CA GLU A 268 -0.29 -11.78 -16.71
C GLU A 268 1.17 -11.70 -16.24
N TYR A 269 2.09 -11.41 -17.17
CA TYR A 269 3.50 -11.25 -16.83
C TYR A 269 3.73 -10.02 -15.95
N GLY A 270 2.99 -8.94 -16.21
CA GLY A 270 3.02 -7.74 -15.37
C GLY A 270 2.59 -8.01 -13.91
N ILE A 271 1.61 -8.89 -13.72
CA ILE A 271 1.13 -9.29 -12.38
C ILE A 271 2.23 -10.05 -11.63
N ASP A 272 2.92 -10.97 -12.29
CA ASP A 272 4.00 -11.75 -11.66
C ASP A 272 5.19 -10.87 -11.24
N LEU A 273 5.44 -9.77 -11.95
CA LEU A 273 6.44 -8.76 -11.55
C LEU A 273 5.96 -7.91 -10.37
N LEU A 274 4.66 -7.59 -10.33
CA LEU A 274 4.06 -6.75 -9.29
C LEU A 274 3.96 -7.47 -7.95
N CYS A 275 3.59 -8.75 -7.97
CA CYS A 275 3.21 -9.53 -6.79
C CYS A 275 4.25 -9.48 -5.65
N PRO A 276 5.57 -9.63 -5.87
CA PRO A 276 6.56 -9.57 -4.80
C PRO A 276 6.60 -8.21 -4.09
N PHE A 277 6.48 -7.11 -4.83
CA PHE A 277 6.49 -5.76 -4.27
C PHE A 277 5.26 -5.49 -3.42
N VAL A 278 4.08 -5.89 -3.91
CA VAL A 278 2.82 -5.74 -3.18
C VAL A 278 2.82 -6.58 -1.92
N CYS A 279 3.17 -7.87 -2.01
CA CYS A 279 3.21 -8.75 -0.85
C CYS A 279 4.20 -8.22 0.20
N PHE A 280 5.35 -7.70 -0.24
CA PHE A 280 6.31 -7.06 0.66
C PHE A 280 5.72 -5.85 1.39
N LEU A 281 4.98 -4.99 0.69
CA LEU A 281 4.40 -3.78 1.25
C LEU A 281 3.22 -4.07 2.19
N LEU A 282 2.41 -5.07 1.88
CA LEU A 282 1.21 -5.40 2.66
C LEU A 282 1.52 -6.28 3.89
N ASP A 283 2.68 -6.94 3.92
CA ASP A 283 3.14 -7.74 5.07
C ASP A 283 3.41 -6.85 6.29
N THR A 284 2.48 -6.89 7.26
CA THR A 284 2.52 -6.10 8.50
C THR A 284 3.70 -6.46 9.40
N SER A 285 4.25 -7.67 9.31
CA SER A 285 5.44 -8.06 10.06
C SER A 285 6.66 -7.22 9.64
N ARG A 286 6.68 -6.78 8.37
CA ARG A 286 7.73 -5.95 7.76
C ARG A 286 7.48 -4.47 7.92
N ARG A 287 6.38 -4.07 8.58
CA ARG A 287 6.09 -2.66 8.88
C ARG A 287 7.27 -1.98 9.57
N LYS A 288 7.95 -2.65 10.50
CA LYS A 288 9.14 -2.11 11.18
C LYS A 288 10.36 -1.97 10.27
N LEU A 289 10.46 -2.73 9.17
CA LEU A 289 11.53 -2.58 8.18
C LEU A 289 11.25 -1.39 7.27
N LEU A 290 9.99 -1.20 6.87
CA LEU A 290 9.56 -0.09 6.02
C LEU A 290 9.52 1.26 6.77
N LEU A 291 9.12 1.23 8.04
CA LEU A 291 9.13 2.38 8.95
C LEU A 291 10.43 2.48 9.77
N GLY A 292 11.39 1.58 9.53
CA GLY A 292 12.53 1.36 10.40
C GLY A 292 13.60 2.43 10.32
N ILE A 293 13.95 2.96 11.49
CA ILE A 293 15.18 3.72 11.75
C ILE A 293 16.24 2.69 12.17
N SER A 294 17.32 2.53 11.40
CA SER A 294 18.43 1.64 11.77
C SER A 294 19.15 2.19 13.01
N LYS A 295 18.81 1.71 14.21
CA LYS A 295 19.46 2.15 15.46
C LYS A 295 20.97 1.88 15.55
N ASN A 296 21.56 1.11 14.63
CA ASN A 296 22.96 0.74 14.69
C ASN A 296 23.68 1.32 13.47
N TYR A 297 24.75 2.09 13.73
CA TYR A 297 25.70 2.70 12.78
C TYR A 297 25.30 4.04 12.13
N CYS A 298 25.26 5.11 12.92
CA CYS A 298 25.95 6.40 12.68
C CYS A 298 25.30 7.49 13.57
N PRO A 299 26.04 8.23 14.44
CA PRO A 299 25.44 9.30 15.25
C PRO A 299 25.07 10.56 14.43
N ASP A 300 25.57 10.72 13.20
CA ASP A 300 25.54 12.02 12.50
C ASP A 300 24.88 12.03 11.11
N SER A 301 24.06 11.02 10.76
CA SER A 301 23.28 11.08 9.51
C SER A 301 21.79 10.87 9.79
N THR A 302 20.98 11.89 9.46
CA THR A 302 19.53 11.93 9.62
C THR A 302 18.82 10.76 8.93
N GLN A 303 18.60 9.68 9.68
CA GLN A 303 17.74 8.56 9.29
C GLN A 303 16.29 9.03 9.31
N GLN A 304 15.57 8.92 8.19
CA GLN A 304 14.15 9.26 8.15
C GLN A 304 13.33 8.08 7.64
N SER A 305 12.56 7.50 8.56
CA SER A 305 11.49 6.53 8.33
C SER A 305 10.40 7.11 7.43
N LEU A 306 9.70 6.25 6.67
CA LEU A 306 8.38 6.58 6.16
C LEU A 306 7.50 7.00 7.36
N CYS A 307 6.83 8.15 7.29
CA CYS A 307 5.81 8.49 8.28
C CYS A 307 4.67 7.45 8.21
N ASN A 308 4.00 7.15 9.32
CA ASN A 308 2.84 6.24 9.34
C ASN A 308 1.79 6.63 8.28
N ASP A 309 1.54 7.94 8.10
CA ASP A 309 0.57 8.44 7.11
C ASP A 309 0.99 8.09 5.68
N ARG A 310 2.28 8.23 5.40
CA ARG A 310 2.86 7.91 4.09
C ARG A 310 2.82 6.42 3.80
N TYR A 311 3.03 5.59 4.81
CA TYR A 311 2.90 4.14 4.67
C TYR A 311 1.45 3.72 4.38
N ILE A 312 0.47 4.35 5.03
CA ILE A 312 -0.96 4.10 4.73
C ILE A 312 -1.27 4.48 3.28
N VAL A 313 -0.82 5.65 2.81
CA VAL A 313 -1.01 6.08 1.40
C VAL A 313 -0.40 5.05 0.41
N LEU A 314 0.79 4.53 0.69
CA LEU A 314 1.43 3.51 -0.15
C LEU A 314 0.60 2.22 -0.20
N ARG A 315 0.11 1.75 0.95
CA ARG A 315 -0.72 0.54 1.01
C ARG A 315 -1.99 0.69 0.19
N ARG A 316 -2.67 1.83 0.34
CA ARG A 316 -3.88 2.16 -0.45
C ARG A 316 -3.59 2.15 -1.94
N PHE A 317 -2.49 2.78 -2.36
CA PHE A 317 -2.07 2.76 -3.76
C PHE A 317 -1.80 1.35 -4.28
N ALA A 318 -1.12 0.49 -3.51
CA ALA A 318 -0.89 -0.89 -3.94
C ALA A 318 -2.19 -1.68 -4.09
N ILE A 319 -3.13 -1.53 -3.15
CA ILE A 319 -4.45 -2.16 -3.21
C ILE A 319 -5.25 -1.65 -4.42
N ASP A 320 -5.27 -0.33 -4.63
CA ASP A 320 -5.93 0.30 -5.77
C ASP A 320 -5.32 -0.14 -7.10
N PHE A 321 -4.00 -0.29 -7.16
CA PHE A 321 -3.29 -0.79 -8.34
C PHE A 321 -3.74 -2.22 -8.68
N ILE A 322 -3.75 -3.14 -7.72
CA ILE A 322 -4.25 -4.51 -7.93
C ILE A 322 -5.70 -4.45 -8.43
N ARG A 323 -6.57 -3.72 -7.74
CA ARG A 323 -7.99 -3.62 -8.10
C ARG A 323 -8.18 -3.14 -9.53
N ASN A 324 -7.45 -2.09 -9.94
CA ASN A 324 -7.53 -1.53 -11.29
C ASN A 324 -7.01 -2.51 -12.36
N LEU A 325 -5.93 -3.24 -12.05
CA LEU A 325 -5.35 -4.23 -12.94
C LEU A 325 -6.34 -5.37 -13.23
N PHE A 326 -7.08 -5.82 -12.22
CA PHE A 326 -8.00 -6.96 -12.33
C PHE A 326 -9.43 -6.60 -12.75
N LYS A 327 -9.80 -5.31 -12.73
CA LYS A 327 -11.16 -4.83 -13.06
C LYS A 327 -11.65 -5.28 -14.44
N LYS A 328 -10.74 -5.48 -15.40
CA LYS A 328 -11.06 -5.86 -16.79
C LYS A 328 -11.29 -7.37 -17.00
N TYR A 329 -11.00 -8.21 -15.99
CA TYR A 329 -10.94 -9.67 -16.12
C TYR A 329 -12.18 -10.42 -15.61
N ARG A 330 -13.38 -9.83 -15.68
CA ARG A 330 -14.59 -10.42 -15.09
C ARG A 330 -14.80 -11.88 -15.56
N CYS A 331 -14.84 -12.82 -14.60
CA CYS A 331 -15.01 -14.27 -14.82
C CYS A 331 -14.02 -14.93 -15.80
N SER A 332 -12.79 -14.44 -15.88
CA SER A 332 -11.79 -14.91 -16.87
C SER A 332 -10.55 -15.57 -16.26
N LEU A 333 -10.26 -15.37 -14.97
CA LEU A 333 -9.09 -15.97 -14.33
C LEU A 333 -9.37 -17.43 -13.98
N HIS A 334 -8.79 -18.34 -14.76
CA HIS A 334 -8.94 -19.78 -14.62
C HIS A 334 -8.28 -20.33 -13.35
N LEU A 335 -8.66 -21.54 -12.94
CA LEU A 335 -8.05 -22.19 -11.77
C LEU A 335 -6.52 -22.31 -11.91
N THR A 336 -6.04 -22.68 -13.09
CA THR A 336 -4.60 -22.82 -13.40
C THR A 336 -3.83 -21.50 -13.32
N TRP A 337 -4.53 -20.37 -13.41
CA TRP A 337 -3.93 -19.05 -13.21
C TRP A 337 -3.52 -18.84 -11.75
N TRP A 338 -4.23 -19.44 -10.78
CA TRP A 338 -3.96 -19.29 -9.35
C TRP A 338 -2.85 -20.23 -8.86
N ASN A 339 -1.60 -19.84 -9.11
CA ASN A 339 -0.43 -20.54 -8.57
C ASN A 339 -0.08 -20.08 -7.13
N PRO A 340 0.81 -20.79 -6.40
CA PRO A 340 1.15 -20.44 -5.02
C PRO A 340 1.62 -18.99 -4.79
N ARG A 341 2.27 -18.36 -5.79
CA ARG A 341 2.72 -16.96 -5.69
C ARG A 341 1.55 -15.99 -5.81
N ARG A 342 0.59 -16.25 -6.69
CA ARG A 342 -0.59 -15.39 -6.83
C ARG A 342 -1.54 -15.57 -5.65
N PHE A 343 -1.55 -16.75 -5.05
CA PHE A 343 -2.22 -16.96 -3.78
C PHE A 343 -1.62 -16.17 -2.63
N SER A 344 -0.29 -15.96 -2.57
CA SER A 344 0.29 -15.12 -1.52
C SER A 344 -0.19 -13.66 -1.59
N LEU A 345 -0.69 -13.20 -2.74
CA LEU A 345 -1.36 -11.91 -2.87
C LEU A 345 -2.68 -11.87 -2.08
N LEU A 346 -3.48 -12.94 -2.18
CA LEU A 346 -4.71 -13.09 -1.41
C LEU A 346 -4.41 -13.20 0.08
N ASP A 347 -3.40 -14.01 0.45
CA ASP A 347 -2.97 -14.15 1.85
C ASP A 347 -2.53 -12.78 2.41
N ALA A 348 -1.80 -11.97 1.63
CA ALA A 348 -1.38 -10.63 2.03
C ALA A 348 -2.56 -9.65 2.17
N LEU A 349 -3.53 -9.69 1.25
CA LEU A 349 -4.74 -8.85 1.32
C LEU A 349 -5.64 -9.26 2.49
N GLU A 350 -5.78 -10.56 2.74
CA GLU A 350 -6.50 -11.11 3.89
C GLU A 350 -5.86 -10.62 5.20
N ALA A 351 -4.53 -10.68 5.32
CA ALA A 351 -3.81 -10.18 6.47
C ALA A 351 -4.10 -8.69 6.74
N VAL A 352 -4.31 -7.87 5.70
CA VAL A 352 -4.77 -6.47 5.84
C VAL A 352 -6.23 -6.42 6.31
N ALA A 353 -7.10 -7.22 5.71
CA ALA A 353 -8.53 -7.22 5.97
C ALA A 353 -8.87 -7.60 7.43
N VAL A 354 -8.00 -8.38 8.08
CA VAL A 354 -8.17 -8.85 9.47
C VAL A 354 -7.34 -8.08 10.50
N GLU A 355 -6.73 -6.95 10.12
CA GLU A 355 -5.97 -6.12 11.06
C GLU A 355 -6.85 -5.63 12.23
N PRO A 356 -6.31 -5.59 13.46
CA PRO A 356 -7.07 -5.15 14.62
C PRO A 356 -7.40 -3.65 14.51
N VAL A 357 -8.68 -3.32 14.72
CA VAL A 357 -9.19 -1.95 14.65
C VAL A 357 -9.61 -1.49 16.04
N SER A 358 -9.02 -0.38 16.50
CA SER A 358 -9.34 0.24 17.80
C SER A 358 -10.47 1.27 17.72
N ALA A 359 -10.91 1.65 16.52
CA ALA A 359 -11.89 2.68 16.26
C ALA A 359 -13.27 2.09 15.92
N GLU A 360 -14.34 2.87 16.12
CA GLU A 360 -15.71 2.47 15.76
C GLU A 360 -15.90 2.31 14.24
N THR A 361 -15.08 3.01 13.44
CA THR A 361 -15.12 2.92 11.97
C THR A 361 -13.93 2.14 11.45
N LEU A 362 -14.19 1.26 10.47
CA LEU A 362 -13.16 0.54 9.75
C LEU A 362 -12.31 1.52 8.94
N PRO A 363 -10.97 1.51 9.12
CA PRO A 363 -10.06 2.29 8.29
C PRO A 363 -10.27 2.01 6.81
N ASN A 364 -10.22 3.07 5.98
CA ASN A 364 -10.47 2.96 4.54
C ASN A 364 -9.59 1.92 3.83
N TYR A 365 -8.33 1.75 4.25
CA TYR A 365 -7.43 0.77 3.64
C TYR A 365 -7.84 -0.69 3.91
N ILE A 366 -8.53 -0.96 5.02
CA ILE A 366 -9.09 -2.30 5.32
C ILE A 366 -10.29 -2.55 4.40
N THR A 367 -11.20 -1.58 4.30
CA THR A 367 -12.35 -1.67 3.40
C THR A 367 -11.92 -1.81 1.94
N GLU A 368 -10.90 -1.07 1.51
CA GLU A 368 -10.31 -1.17 0.17
C GLU A 368 -9.68 -2.56 -0.09
N ALA A 369 -9.02 -3.16 0.91
CA ALA A 369 -8.48 -4.51 0.81
C ALA A 369 -9.58 -5.55 0.62
N ILE A 370 -10.67 -5.48 1.41
CA ILE A 370 -11.84 -6.35 1.27
C ILE A 370 -12.43 -6.21 -0.13
N SER A 371 -12.68 -4.98 -0.59
CA SER A 371 -13.20 -4.73 -1.95
C SER A 371 -12.25 -5.23 -3.04
N CYS A 372 -10.94 -5.21 -2.82
CA CYS A 372 -9.96 -5.77 -3.75
C CYS A 372 -10.04 -7.30 -3.83
N ILE A 373 -10.22 -7.99 -2.69
CA ILE A 373 -10.44 -9.45 -2.67
C ILE A 373 -11.74 -9.81 -3.39
N GLU A 374 -12.82 -9.08 -3.12
CA GLU A 374 -14.09 -9.26 -3.84
C GLU A 374 -13.93 -9.04 -5.35
N GLN A 375 -13.16 -8.04 -5.77
CA GLN A 375 -12.85 -7.82 -7.18
C GLN A 375 -12.07 -9.00 -7.78
N LEU A 376 -11.06 -9.53 -7.10
CA LEU A 376 -10.28 -10.70 -7.56
C LEU A 376 -11.15 -11.96 -7.67
N LEU A 377 -12.03 -12.19 -6.70
CA LEU A 377 -13.05 -13.24 -6.77
C LEU A 377 -13.94 -13.02 -8.00
N SER A 378 -14.47 -11.81 -8.20
CA SER A 378 -15.33 -11.49 -9.35
C SER A 378 -14.63 -11.68 -10.71
N SER A 379 -13.31 -11.50 -10.76
CA SER A 379 -12.48 -11.72 -11.95
C SER A 379 -12.18 -13.21 -12.18
N SER A 380 -12.37 -14.07 -11.19
CA SER A 380 -12.09 -15.51 -11.31
C SER A 380 -13.27 -16.31 -11.88
N THR A 381 -12.96 -17.41 -12.58
CA THR A 381 -13.95 -18.40 -13.03
C THR A 381 -14.69 -19.02 -11.86
N HIS A 382 -15.85 -19.66 -12.09
CA HIS A 382 -16.62 -20.25 -11.00
C HIS A 382 -15.85 -21.33 -10.23
N LEU A 383 -15.15 -22.22 -10.95
CA LEU A 383 -14.29 -23.23 -10.31
C LEU A 383 -13.15 -22.59 -9.49
N ALA A 384 -12.47 -21.58 -10.06
CA ALA A 384 -11.39 -20.88 -9.36
C ALA A 384 -11.88 -20.19 -8.08
N ARG A 385 -13.07 -19.58 -8.09
CA ARG A 385 -13.66 -18.98 -6.88
C ARG A 385 -13.91 -20.02 -5.80
N PHE A 386 -14.47 -21.20 -6.14
CA PHE A 386 -14.63 -22.28 -5.16
C PHE A 386 -13.29 -22.73 -4.58
N HIS A 387 -12.26 -22.86 -5.41
CA HIS A 387 -10.93 -23.17 -4.91
C HIS A 387 -10.38 -22.10 -3.95
N ILE A 388 -10.57 -20.81 -4.25
CA ILE A 388 -10.18 -19.70 -3.36
C ILE A 388 -10.97 -19.74 -2.04
N TYR A 389 -12.29 -19.95 -2.09
CA TYR A 389 -13.11 -20.07 -0.87
C TYR A 389 -12.69 -21.24 0.00
N ALA A 390 -12.39 -22.40 -0.62
CA ALA A 390 -11.89 -23.57 0.10
C ALA A 390 -10.60 -23.25 0.86
N ARG A 391 -9.67 -22.51 0.24
CA ARG A 391 -8.43 -22.04 0.89
C ARG A 391 -8.70 -21.09 2.05
N PHE A 392 -9.54 -20.07 1.87
CA PHE A 392 -9.86 -19.12 2.95
C PHE A 392 -10.59 -19.77 4.14
N LEU A 393 -11.30 -20.87 3.90
CA LEU A 393 -12.07 -21.58 4.93
C LEU A 393 -11.31 -22.75 5.56
N GLU A 394 -10.15 -23.10 5.00
CA GLU A 394 -9.29 -24.17 5.50
C GLU A 394 -8.89 -23.88 6.96
N PRO A 395 -9.05 -24.83 7.89
CA PRO A 395 -8.72 -24.60 9.28
C PRO A 395 -7.19 -24.51 9.44
N THR A 396 -6.67 -23.29 9.49
CA THR A 396 -5.26 -23.01 9.76
C THR A 396 -4.96 -23.02 11.26
N LYS A 397 -3.70 -23.28 11.64
CA LYS A 397 -3.24 -23.26 13.04
C LYS A 397 -3.21 -21.86 13.66
N ASP A 398 -3.28 -20.81 12.83
CA ASP A 398 -3.28 -19.42 13.25
C ASP A 398 -4.70 -18.96 13.64
N LYS A 399 -4.80 -17.94 14.52
CA LYS A 399 -6.07 -17.41 15.03
C LYS A 399 -7.05 -17.12 13.88
N VAL A 400 -8.21 -17.78 13.90
CA VAL A 400 -9.27 -17.60 12.91
C VAL A 400 -10.00 -16.29 13.18
N HIS A 401 -10.02 -15.38 12.20
CA HIS A 401 -10.82 -14.16 12.32
C HIS A 401 -12.30 -14.44 11.99
N HIS A 402 -13.15 -14.56 13.02
CA HIS A 402 -14.57 -14.90 12.88
C HIS A 402 -15.36 -13.97 11.94
N GLY A 403 -15.11 -12.66 11.97
CA GLY A 403 -15.78 -11.71 11.06
C GLY A 403 -15.49 -11.99 9.58
N TRP A 404 -14.20 -12.04 9.22
CA TRP A 404 -13.72 -12.47 7.90
C TRP A 404 -14.28 -13.84 7.47
N ARG A 405 -14.21 -14.86 8.32
CA ARG A 405 -14.80 -16.18 8.02
C ARG A 405 -16.29 -16.07 7.68
N GLY A 406 -17.06 -15.32 8.47
CA GLY A 406 -18.48 -15.07 8.22
C GLY A 406 -18.74 -14.31 6.91
N HIS A 407 -17.84 -13.41 6.53
CA HIS A 407 -17.87 -12.69 5.26
C HIS A 407 -17.59 -13.64 4.07
N VAL A 408 -16.56 -14.48 4.15
CA VAL A 408 -16.24 -15.48 3.11
C VAL A 408 -17.40 -16.47 2.90
N ILE A 409 -18.03 -16.95 3.98
CA ILE A 409 -19.24 -17.80 3.88
C ILE A 409 -20.37 -17.08 3.13
N THR A 410 -20.54 -15.78 3.37
CA THR A 410 -21.57 -14.97 2.71
C THR A 410 -21.27 -14.79 1.22
N LEU A 411 -20.00 -14.51 0.86
CA LEU A 411 -19.56 -14.44 -0.53
C LEU A 411 -19.76 -15.77 -1.26
N PHE A 412 -19.38 -16.89 -0.63
CA PHE A 412 -19.61 -18.22 -1.17
C PHE A 412 -21.11 -18.48 -1.40
N LYS A 413 -21.98 -18.18 -0.42
CA LYS A 413 -23.44 -18.32 -0.57
C LYS A 413 -23.97 -17.52 -1.76
N ASN A 414 -23.53 -16.27 -1.90
CA ASN A 414 -23.98 -15.39 -2.99
C ASN A 414 -23.50 -15.91 -4.35
N HIS A 415 -22.23 -16.32 -4.45
CA HIS A 415 -21.70 -16.90 -5.68
C HIS A 415 -22.37 -18.23 -6.02
N LEU A 416 -22.60 -19.10 -5.03
CA LEU A 416 -23.35 -20.34 -5.21
C LEU A 416 -24.76 -20.05 -5.76
N HIS A 417 -25.44 -19.02 -5.23
CA HIS A 417 -26.73 -18.57 -5.73
C HIS A 417 -26.68 -18.14 -7.20
N GLU A 418 -25.67 -17.35 -7.59
CA GLU A 418 -25.47 -16.94 -8.98
C GLU A 418 -25.32 -18.15 -9.91
N VAL A 419 -24.48 -19.13 -9.55
CA VAL A 419 -24.24 -20.33 -10.37
C VAL A 419 -25.50 -21.19 -10.49
N ILE A 420 -26.25 -21.37 -9.39
CA ILE A 420 -27.51 -22.13 -9.42
C ILE A 420 -28.55 -21.43 -10.31
N LEU A 421 -28.64 -20.10 -10.28
CA LEU A 421 -29.58 -19.36 -11.14
C LEU A 421 -29.26 -19.52 -12.63
N MET A 422 -27.99 -19.69 -13.00
CA MET A 422 -27.61 -19.97 -14.40
C MET A 422 -28.19 -21.29 -14.90
N HIS A 423 -28.47 -22.24 -14.00
CA HIS A 423 -29.14 -23.49 -14.36
C HIS A 423 -30.63 -23.30 -14.69
N THR A 424 -31.27 -22.29 -14.09
CA THR A 424 -32.70 -22.03 -14.24
C THR A 424 -33.04 -21.05 -15.36
N ASP A 425 -32.06 -20.29 -15.84
CA ASP A 425 -32.21 -19.37 -16.97
C ASP A 425 -31.92 -20.10 -18.30
N ASP A 426 -32.96 -20.70 -18.90
CA ASP A 426 -32.93 -21.34 -20.24
C ASP A 426 -32.57 -20.37 -21.41
N SER A 427 -32.30 -19.09 -21.15
CA SER A 427 -32.29 -18.03 -22.18
C SER A 427 -30.92 -17.55 -22.66
N LYS A 428 -29.80 -18.13 -22.18
CA LYS A 428 -28.45 -17.73 -22.65
C LYS A 428 -27.50 -18.90 -22.91
N GLU A 429 -27.75 -19.63 -23.99
CA GLU A 429 -26.68 -20.14 -24.85
C GLU A 429 -25.91 -18.95 -25.47
N GLN A 430 -25.07 -18.26 -24.68
CA GLN A 430 -24.14 -17.23 -25.21
C GLN A 430 -22.71 -17.34 -24.67
N PHE A 431 -22.40 -18.29 -23.79
CA PHE A 431 -21.01 -18.60 -23.47
C PHE A 431 -20.59 -19.82 -24.28
N GLY A 432 -19.74 -19.58 -25.28
CA GLY A 432 -19.31 -20.57 -26.25
C GLY A 432 -18.82 -21.88 -25.62
N VAL A 433 -18.98 -22.95 -26.41
CA VAL A 433 -18.80 -24.39 -26.15
C VAL A 433 -17.38 -24.80 -25.69
N SER A 434 -16.73 -24.12 -24.73
CA SER A 434 -15.37 -24.51 -24.30
C SER A 434 -14.90 -24.16 -22.89
N ASN A 435 -15.63 -23.38 -22.07
CA ASN A 435 -15.17 -23.06 -20.69
C ASN A 435 -15.93 -23.87 -19.63
N SER A 436 -15.48 -25.11 -19.39
CA SER A 436 -16.00 -25.98 -18.32
C SER A 436 -15.99 -25.32 -16.94
N GLU A 437 -15.01 -24.46 -16.64
CA GLU A 437 -14.86 -23.79 -15.34
C GLU A 437 -15.92 -22.72 -15.01
N ASN A 438 -16.71 -22.28 -16.00
CA ASN A 438 -17.82 -21.33 -15.81
C ASN A 438 -19.19 -22.00 -16.01
N SER A 439 -19.23 -23.32 -16.12
CA SER A 439 -20.47 -24.08 -16.19
C SER A 439 -21.09 -24.28 -14.81
N VAL A 440 -22.36 -24.67 -14.77
CA VAL A 440 -23.04 -25.08 -13.53
C VAL A 440 -22.43 -26.36 -12.96
N ASP A 441 -21.79 -27.19 -13.79
CA ASP A 441 -21.21 -28.48 -13.38
C ASP A 441 -20.08 -28.33 -12.35
N VAL A 442 -19.53 -27.13 -12.19
CA VAL A 442 -18.56 -26.84 -11.12
C VAL A 442 -19.17 -27.00 -9.71
N CYS A 443 -20.50 -27.05 -9.57
CA CYS A 443 -21.16 -27.37 -8.30
C CYS A 443 -20.93 -28.82 -7.83
N TYR A 444 -20.52 -29.73 -8.72
CA TYR A 444 -20.18 -31.12 -8.39
C TYR A 444 -18.70 -31.31 -8.02
N SER A 445 -17.92 -30.23 -7.96
CA SER A 445 -16.48 -30.32 -7.73
C SER A 445 -16.15 -30.66 -6.27
N ASP A 446 -15.00 -31.31 -6.06
CA ASP A 446 -14.51 -31.65 -4.73
C ASP A 446 -14.30 -30.40 -3.85
N GLU A 447 -13.97 -29.25 -4.45
CA GLU A 447 -13.83 -27.97 -3.76
C GLU A 447 -15.12 -27.59 -3.02
N VAL A 448 -16.29 -27.78 -3.64
CA VAL A 448 -17.59 -27.48 -3.01
C VAL A 448 -17.79 -28.38 -1.79
N GLY A 449 -17.53 -29.69 -1.92
CA GLY A 449 -17.57 -30.62 -0.79
C GLY A 449 -16.61 -30.24 0.34
N CYS A 450 -15.38 -29.82 0.01
CA CYS A 450 -14.40 -29.32 0.98
C CYS A 450 -14.85 -28.03 1.69
N ILE A 451 -15.47 -27.09 0.97
CA ILE A 451 -16.04 -25.87 1.56
C ILE A 451 -17.11 -26.23 2.58
N PHE A 452 -18.09 -27.06 2.20
CA PHE A 452 -19.17 -27.47 3.11
C PHE A 452 -18.62 -28.19 4.34
N ARG A 453 -17.68 -29.12 4.17
CA ARG A 453 -17.00 -29.78 5.30
C ARG A 453 -16.32 -28.77 6.23
N SER A 454 -15.64 -27.78 5.66
CA SER A 454 -14.91 -26.77 6.42
C SER A 454 -15.84 -25.82 7.17
N ILE A 455 -16.97 -25.42 6.57
CA ILE A 455 -17.96 -24.52 7.18
C ILE A 455 -18.68 -25.18 8.35
N PHE A 456 -19.12 -26.43 8.17
CA PHE A 456 -19.95 -27.15 9.14
C PHE A 456 -19.14 -28.01 10.13
N GLN A 457 -17.87 -27.66 10.35
CA GLN A 457 -17.05 -28.24 11.42
C GLN A 457 -17.15 -27.35 12.68
N TYR A 458 -17.80 -27.84 13.74
CA TYR A 458 -17.95 -27.12 15.01
C TYR A 458 -17.90 -28.05 16.23
N PRO A 459 -17.15 -27.71 17.30
CA PRO A 459 -16.27 -26.54 17.46
C PRO A 459 -15.05 -26.59 16.52
N LEU A 460 -14.39 -25.44 16.32
CA LEU A 460 -13.18 -25.39 15.50
C LEU A 460 -12.05 -26.19 16.17
N PRO A 461 -11.30 -27.03 15.43
CA PRO A 461 -10.37 -28.01 16.00
C PRO A 461 -9.20 -27.41 16.79
N PHE A 462 -8.84 -26.15 16.53
CA PHE A 462 -7.68 -25.49 17.13
C PHE A 462 -8.03 -24.48 18.22
N ASN A 463 -9.32 -24.17 18.42
CA ASN A 463 -9.74 -23.28 19.50
C ASN A 463 -11.07 -23.71 20.14
N PRO A 464 -11.12 -24.88 20.81
CA PRO A 464 -12.36 -25.39 21.42
C PRO A 464 -12.84 -24.58 22.64
N GLN A 465 -12.10 -23.54 23.06
CA GLN A 465 -12.39 -22.72 24.23
C GLN A 465 -12.85 -21.29 23.88
N GLU A 466 -12.96 -20.93 22.60
CA GLU A 466 -13.51 -19.63 22.19
C GLU A 466 -14.97 -19.49 22.64
N ASP A 467 -15.35 -18.29 23.07
CA ASP A 467 -16.73 -18.00 23.45
C ASP A 467 -17.59 -17.96 22.19
N ILE A 468 -18.67 -18.73 22.17
CA ILE A 468 -19.69 -18.72 21.10
C ILE A 468 -20.19 -17.32 20.74
N THR A 469 -20.07 -16.36 21.67
CA THR A 469 -20.38 -14.95 21.44
C THR A 469 -19.47 -14.30 20.40
N ASP A 470 -18.17 -14.60 20.44
CA ASP A 470 -17.16 -14.09 19.49
C ASP A 470 -17.28 -14.82 18.13
N GLU A 471 -17.73 -16.06 18.16
CA GLU A 471 -17.99 -16.89 16.97
C GLU A 471 -19.32 -16.57 16.27
N SER A 472 -20.21 -15.81 16.92
CA SER A 472 -21.60 -15.62 16.48
C SER A 472 -21.75 -15.14 15.04
N GLY A 473 -20.82 -14.30 14.55
CA GLY A 473 -20.84 -13.77 13.19
C GLY A 473 -20.75 -14.85 12.12
N TRP A 474 -19.78 -15.77 12.22
CA TRP A 474 -19.62 -16.82 11.21
C TRP A 474 -20.64 -17.94 11.37
N LEU A 475 -21.07 -18.23 12.61
CA LEU A 475 -22.13 -19.21 12.89
C LEU A 475 -23.46 -18.78 12.27
N LEU A 476 -23.82 -17.50 12.37
CA LEU A 476 -24.99 -16.95 11.69
C LEU A 476 -24.88 -17.06 10.17
N SER A 477 -23.70 -16.79 9.59
CA SER A 477 -23.48 -16.98 8.15
C SER A 477 -23.64 -18.44 7.72
N ALA A 478 -23.10 -19.39 8.50
CA ALA A 478 -23.20 -20.83 8.23
C ALA A 478 -24.65 -21.33 8.28
N LEU A 479 -25.41 -20.92 9.31
CA LEU A 479 -26.84 -21.24 9.41
C LEU A 479 -27.65 -20.64 8.25
N ASN A 480 -27.35 -19.39 7.86
CA ASN A 480 -27.99 -18.76 6.71
C ASN A 480 -27.68 -19.47 5.38
N LEU A 481 -26.46 -19.98 5.20
CA LEU A 481 -26.11 -20.81 4.05
C LEU A 481 -26.91 -22.13 4.06
N ALA A 482 -26.98 -22.82 5.20
CA ALA A 482 -27.77 -24.05 5.33
C ALA A 482 -29.26 -23.81 5.03
N MET A 483 -29.86 -22.78 5.62
CA MET A 483 -31.24 -22.38 5.32
C MET A 483 -31.43 -22.11 3.82
N TYR A 484 -30.53 -21.35 3.20
CA TYR A 484 -30.59 -21.06 1.78
C TYR A 484 -30.63 -22.35 0.95
N VAL A 485 -29.73 -23.30 1.22
CA VAL A 485 -29.67 -24.59 0.50
C VAL A 485 -30.96 -25.38 0.67
N PHE A 486 -31.47 -25.55 1.90
CA PHE A 486 -32.70 -26.31 2.13
C PHE A 486 -33.95 -25.64 1.57
N ILE A 487 -34.04 -24.30 1.63
CA ILE A 487 -35.12 -23.55 0.98
C ILE A 487 -35.08 -23.80 -0.53
N ARG A 488 -33.90 -23.70 -1.16
CA ARG A 488 -33.75 -23.93 -2.60
C ARG A 488 -34.06 -25.36 -2.99
N PHE A 489 -33.59 -26.34 -2.23
CA PHE A 489 -33.92 -27.75 -2.44
C PHE A 489 -35.42 -28.00 -2.46
N LYS A 490 -36.17 -27.36 -1.56
CA LYS A 490 -37.63 -27.43 -1.52
C LYS A 490 -38.31 -26.65 -2.65
N SER A 491 -37.88 -25.42 -2.91
CA SER A 491 -38.59 -24.49 -3.80
C SER A 491 -38.26 -24.66 -5.28
N CYS A 492 -37.04 -25.09 -5.59
CA CYS A 492 -36.49 -25.23 -6.94
C CYS A 492 -35.48 -26.39 -6.95
N PRO A 493 -35.96 -27.65 -6.86
CA PRO A 493 -35.08 -28.81 -6.85
C PRO A 493 -34.35 -28.91 -8.19
N SER A 494 -33.03 -28.91 -8.14
CA SER A 494 -32.16 -29.11 -9.30
C SER A 494 -31.09 -30.15 -8.99
N PRO A 495 -30.50 -30.81 -10.00
CA PRO A 495 -29.42 -31.76 -9.79
C PRO A 495 -28.22 -31.18 -9.00
N PRO A 496 -27.75 -29.93 -9.25
CA PRO A 496 -26.70 -29.32 -8.44
C PRO A 496 -27.10 -29.12 -6.98
N ILE A 497 -28.32 -28.64 -6.72
CA ILE A 497 -28.83 -28.42 -5.37
C ILE A 497 -28.98 -29.73 -4.60
N SER A 498 -29.43 -30.79 -5.27
CA SER A 498 -29.55 -32.12 -4.67
C SER A 498 -28.19 -32.66 -4.24
N HIS A 499 -27.16 -32.48 -5.07
CA HIS A 499 -25.80 -32.88 -4.74
C HIS A 499 -25.18 -32.02 -3.62
N ILE A 500 -25.50 -30.73 -3.56
CA ILE A 500 -25.07 -29.89 -2.43
C ILE A 500 -25.70 -30.36 -1.11
N VAL A 501 -26.97 -30.77 -1.13
CA VAL A 501 -27.61 -31.39 0.04
C VAL A 501 -26.89 -32.67 0.41
N GLU A 502 -26.51 -33.50 -0.57
CA GLU A 502 -25.68 -34.69 -0.33
C GLU A 502 -24.36 -34.34 0.38
N PHE A 503 -23.64 -33.28 -0.01
CA PHE A 503 -22.43 -32.88 0.74
C PHE A 503 -22.70 -32.52 2.22
N LEU A 504 -23.86 -31.93 2.51
CA LEU A 504 -24.28 -31.59 3.88
C LEU A 504 -24.70 -32.82 4.69
N THR A 505 -25.36 -33.78 4.03
CA THR A 505 -26.08 -34.87 4.70
C THR A 505 -25.44 -36.26 4.56
N ASN A 506 -24.56 -36.49 3.59
CA ASN A 506 -23.95 -37.81 3.38
C ASN A 506 -22.84 -38.09 4.39
N THR A 507 -22.81 -39.35 4.83
CA THR A 507 -21.69 -39.98 5.52
C THR A 507 -21.50 -41.39 4.99
N SER A 508 -20.25 -41.79 4.84
CA SER A 508 -19.88 -43.20 4.78
C SER A 508 -19.91 -43.80 6.19
N ASP A 509 -20.42 -45.03 6.33
CA ASP A 509 -20.28 -45.89 7.51
C ASP A 509 -20.97 -45.43 8.81
N GLY A 510 -22.26 -45.06 8.75
CA GLY A 510 -23.11 -44.95 9.96
C GLY A 510 -22.76 -43.83 10.95
N LYS A 511 -21.96 -42.85 10.52
CA LYS A 511 -21.63 -41.64 11.30
C LYS A 511 -22.73 -40.57 11.17
N MET A 512 -22.82 -39.65 12.13
CA MET A 512 -23.67 -38.46 11.97
C MET A 512 -23.14 -37.60 10.82
N SER A 513 -24.05 -37.05 10.01
CA SER A 513 -23.66 -36.10 8.95
C SER A 513 -23.00 -34.85 9.53
N TYR A 514 -22.12 -34.22 8.74
CA TYR A 514 -21.42 -33.00 9.15
C TYR A 514 -22.39 -31.92 9.63
N PHE A 515 -23.51 -31.75 8.91
CA PHE A 515 -24.56 -30.83 9.30
C PHE A 515 -25.25 -31.24 10.62
N SER A 516 -25.51 -32.53 10.84
CA SER A 516 -26.14 -33.00 12.08
C SER A 516 -25.22 -32.82 13.29
N GLU A 517 -23.94 -33.16 13.14
CA GLU A 517 -22.91 -32.97 14.16
C GLU A 517 -22.76 -31.48 14.51
N PHE A 518 -22.68 -30.61 13.49
CA PHE A 518 -22.67 -29.16 13.66
C PHE A 518 -23.86 -28.66 14.48
N MET A 519 -25.08 -29.04 14.08
CA MET A 519 -26.31 -28.59 14.74
C MET A 519 -26.39 -29.09 16.19
N CYS A 520 -26.03 -30.34 16.46
CA CYS A 520 -26.01 -30.92 17.80
C CYS A 520 -24.99 -30.20 18.71
N SER A 521 -23.76 -30.00 18.23
CA SER A 521 -22.71 -29.31 18.97
C SER A 521 -23.09 -27.87 19.27
N LEU A 522 -23.57 -27.13 18.25
CA LEU A 522 -23.98 -25.74 18.39
C LEU A 522 -25.14 -25.56 19.38
N LYS A 523 -26.15 -26.43 19.31
CA LYS A 523 -27.30 -26.43 20.22
C LYS A 523 -26.88 -26.64 21.68
N SER A 524 -25.96 -27.58 21.90
CA SER A 524 -25.43 -27.88 23.24
C SER A 524 -24.67 -26.68 23.80
N CYS A 525 -23.72 -26.12 23.05
CA CYS A 525 -22.93 -24.96 23.47
C CYS A 525 -23.81 -23.73 23.72
N LEU A 526 -24.74 -23.45 22.82
CA LEU A 526 -25.63 -22.28 22.92
C LEU A 526 -26.54 -22.35 24.14
N LYS A 527 -27.13 -23.51 24.42
CA LYS A 527 -27.98 -23.71 25.61
C LYS A 527 -27.18 -23.45 26.89
N ASN A 528 -25.95 -23.96 26.96
CA ASN A 528 -25.08 -23.77 28.10
C ASN A 528 -24.69 -22.30 28.28
N ARG A 529 -24.29 -21.60 27.20
CA ARG A 529 -23.88 -20.19 27.29
C ARG A 529 -25.05 -19.26 27.61
N ILE A 530 -26.23 -19.50 27.04
CA ILE A 530 -27.44 -18.74 27.39
C ILE A 530 -27.75 -18.89 28.88
N ALA A 531 -27.73 -20.12 29.42
CA ALA A 531 -27.99 -20.34 30.85
C ALA A 531 -26.95 -19.62 31.74
N GLN A 532 -25.68 -19.67 31.37
CA GLN A 532 -24.61 -18.94 32.08
C GLN A 532 -24.82 -17.42 32.05
N CYS A 533 -25.08 -16.85 30.88
CA CYS A 533 -25.28 -15.41 30.73
C CYS A 533 -26.56 -14.94 31.45
N GLN A 534 -27.65 -15.72 31.42
CA GLN A 534 -28.88 -15.44 32.18
C GLN A 534 -28.65 -15.44 33.70
N ALA A 535 -27.92 -16.42 34.23
CA ALA A 535 -27.57 -16.47 35.64
C ALA A 535 -26.70 -15.27 36.05
N HIS A 536 -25.76 -14.88 35.18
CA HIS A 536 -24.89 -13.74 35.43
C HIS A 536 -25.64 -12.40 35.39
N ILE A 537 -26.50 -12.17 34.41
CA ILE A 537 -27.42 -11.00 34.35
C ILE A 537 -28.28 -10.93 35.62
N SER A 538 -28.85 -12.05 36.05
CA SER A 538 -29.68 -12.10 37.26
C SER A 538 -28.87 -11.74 38.52
N THR A 539 -27.61 -12.18 38.59
CA THR A 539 -26.69 -11.84 39.68
C THR A 539 -26.31 -10.37 39.66
N LEU A 540 -26.03 -9.81 38.47
CA LEU A 540 -25.74 -8.38 38.29
C LEU A 540 -26.92 -7.51 38.71
N HIS A 541 -28.15 -7.85 38.33
CA HIS A 541 -29.35 -7.14 38.79
C HIS A 541 -29.49 -7.17 40.32
N ALA A 542 -29.34 -8.34 40.94
CA ALA A 542 -29.43 -8.48 42.40
C ALA A 542 -28.34 -7.66 43.11
N THR A 543 -27.13 -7.59 42.53
CA THR A 543 -26.02 -6.80 43.08
C THR A 543 -26.24 -5.30 42.89
N LEU A 544 -26.76 -4.89 41.74
CA LEU A 544 -27.10 -3.49 41.44
C LEU A 544 -28.14 -2.94 42.40
N CYS A 545 -29.16 -3.73 42.76
CA CYS A 545 -30.19 -3.35 43.74
C CYS A 545 -29.63 -3.11 45.14
N ASN A 546 -28.45 -3.65 45.47
CA ASN A 546 -27.80 -3.55 46.77
C ASN A 546 -26.54 -2.65 46.74
N ALA A 547 -26.30 -1.93 45.64
CA ALA A 547 -25.11 -1.10 45.49
C ALA A 547 -25.32 0.31 46.05
N ASP A 548 -24.56 0.67 47.10
CA ASP A 548 -24.71 1.96 47.81
C ASP A 548 -23.84 3.10 47.23
N ASN A 549 -22.93 2.82 46.30
CA ASN A 549 -21.99 3.80 45.73
C ASN A 549 -22.21 4.02 44.23
N ALA A 550 -22.40 5.27 43.83
CA ALA A 550 -22.59 5.69 42.43
C ALA A 550 -21.50 5.20 41.46
N ILE A 551 -20.24 5.07 41.89
CA ILE A 551 -19.16 4.54 41.04
C ILE A 551 -19.38 3.06 40.72
N GLU A 552 -19.77 2.28 41.72
CA GLU A 552 -20.01 0.84 41.58
C GLU A 552 -21.32 0.58 40.83
N THR A 553 -22.35 1.39 41.07
CA THR A 553 -23.61 1.36 40.30
C THR A 553 -23.34 1.61 38.81
N ASN A 554 -22.52 2.60 38.46
CA ASN A 554 -22.17 2.88 37.06
C ASN A 554 -21.37 1.74 36.42
N ARG A 555 -20.40 1.16 37.15
CA ARG A 555 -19.61 0.02 36.69
C ARG A 555 -20.50 -1.19 36.40
N LEU A 556 -21.36 -1.57 37.34
CA LEU A 556 -22.30 -2.69 37.22
C LEU A 556 -23.34 -2.46 36.13
N THR A 557 -23.82 -1.21 35.95
CA THR A 557 -24.74 -0.87 34.85
C THR A 557 -24.07 -1.05 33.50
N SER A 558 -22.81 -0.61 33.36
CA SER A 558 -22.05 -0.82 32.12
C SER A 558 -21.81 -2.30 31.84
N GLU A 559 -21.47 -3.10 32.86
CA GLU A 559 -21.27 -4.54 32.72
C GLU A 559 -22.58 -5.28 32.38
N LEU A 560 -23.69 -4.89 33.01
CA LEU A 560 -25.02 -5.41 32.71
C LEU A 560 -25.40 -5.13 31.25
N ASN A 561 -25.22 -3.90 30.77
CA ASN A 561 -25.49 -3.55 29.37
C ASN A 561 -24.66 -4.42 28.39
N VAL A 562 -23.41 -4.73 28.72
CA VAL A 562 -22.58 -5.64 27.91
C VAL A 562 -23.18 -7.04 27.88
N GLN A 563 -23.57 -7.59 29.04
CA GLN A 563 -24.15 -8.93 29.13
C GLN A 563 -25.52 -9.04 28.43
N GLU A 564 -26.36 -8.01 28.53
CA GLU A 564 -27.64 -7.94 27.80
C GLU A 564 -27.42 -7.92 26.29
N ASN A 565 -26.41 -7.17 25.81
CA ASN A 565 -26.02 -7.19 24.39
C ASN A 565 -25.51 -8.57 23.94
N ILE A 566 -24.74 -9.26 24.78
CA ILE A 566 -24.31 -10.64 24.53
C ILE A 566 -25.54 -11.56 24.44
N MET A 567 -26.48 -11.47 25.38
CA MET A 567 -27.72 -12.24 25.38
C MET A 567 -28.51 -12.06 24.09
N LEU A 568 -28.65 -10.81 23.59
CA LEU A 568 -29.34 -10.53 22.33
C LEU A 568 -28.68 -11.26 21.14
N ARG A 569 -27.34 -11.28 21.07
CA ARG A 569 -26.61 -12.01 20.03
C ARG A 569 -26.82 -13.52 20.12
N LEU A 570 -26.77 -14.09 21.32
CA LEU A 570 -27.03 -15.52 21.55
C LEU A 570 -28.47 -15.91 21.19
N ARG A 571 -29.45 -15.07 21.52
CA ARG A 571 -30.86 -15.30 21.16
C ARG A 571 -31.11 -15.21 19.67
N LEU A 572 -30.45 -14.28 18.98
CA LEU A 572 -30.49 -14.24 17.51
C LEU A 572 -29.98 -15.55 16.92
N LEU A 573 -28.83 -16.05 17.41
CA LEU A 573 -28.27 -17.33 16.97
C LEU A 573 -29.21 -18.50 17.26
N GLU A 574 -29.87 -18.52 18.42
CA GLU A 574 -30.86 -19.54 18.80
C GLU A 574 -32.07 -19.54 17.87
N MET A 575 -32.59 -18.36 17.54
CA MET A 575 -33.71 -18.21 16.61
C MET A 575 -33.34 -18.71 15.23
N THR A 576 -32.18 -18.31 14.70
CA THR A 576 -31.68 -18.74 13.40
C THR A 576 -31.44 -20.26 13.37
N LEU A 577 -30.92 -20.84 14.45
CA LEU A 577 -30.73 -22.29 14.60
C LEU A 577 -32.07 -23.03 14.48
N ARG A 578 -33.08 -22.60 15.26
CA ARG A 578 -34.44 -23.21 15.23
C ARG A 578 -35.10 -23.09 13.87
N GLN A 579 -34.95 -21.95 13.20
CA GLN A 579 -35.45 -21.75 11.83
C GLN A 579 -34.76 -22.71 10.86
N THR A 580 -33.44 -22.87 10.96
CA THR A 580 -32.66 -23.81 10.15
C THR A 580 -33.11 -25.25 10.36
N GLU A 581 -33.31 -25.69 11.62
CA GLU A 581 -33.88 -27.02 11.95
C GLU A 581 -35.25 -27.21 11.30
N THR A 582 -36.12 -26.19 11.39
CA THR A 582 -37.48 -26.25 10.84
C THR A 582 -37.46 -26.40 9.32
N VAL A 583 -36.66 -25.61 8.62
CA VAL A 583 -36.52 -25.68 7.16
C VAL A 583 -35.93 -27.03 6.74
N HIS A 584 -34.91 -27.51 7.44
CA HIS A 584 -34.30 -28.83 7.17
C HIS A 584 -35.35 -29.95 7.28
N LEU A 585 -36.13 -29.97 8.36
CA LEU A 585 -37.19 -30.97 8.56
C LEU A 585 -38.27 -30.91 7.47
N GLN A 586 -38.65 -29.71 7.03
CA GLN A 586 -39.62 -29.51 5.95
C GLN A 586 -39.08 -29.83 4.56
N SER A 587 -37.75 -29.96 4.41
CA SER A 587 -37.09 -30.26 3.13
C SER A 587 -36.89 -31.76 2.90
N LYS A 588 -37.08 -32.60 3.93
CA LYS A 588 -37.05 -34.05 3.76
C LYS A 588 -38.24 -34.46 2.87
N PRO A 589 -38.04 -35.37 1.91
CA PRO A 589 -39.16 -35.92 1.16
C PRO A 589 -40.16 -36.51 2.17
N THR A 590 -41.41 -36.09 2.09
CA THR A 590 -42.49 -36.81 2.77
C THR A 590 -42.56 -38.18 2.13
N ASP A 591 -42.18 -39.22 2.89
CA ASP A 591 -42.52 -40.61 2.58
C ASP A 591 -44.05 -40.70 2.52
N TYR A 592 -44.61 -40.50 1.34
CA TYR A 592 -45.96 -40.95 1.00
C TYR A 592 -45.84 -42.05 -0.04
N ALA A 593 -46.40 -43.20 0.35
CA ALA A 593 -46.46 -44.48 -0.32
C ALA A 593 -47.02 -44.44 -1.74
#